data_AF-F3KK50-F1
#
_entry.id   AF-F3KK50-F1
#
_cell.length_a   1.000
_cell.length_b   1.000
_cell.length_c   1.000
_cell.angle_alpha   90.00
_cell.angle_beta   90.00
_cell.angle_gamma   90.00
#
_symmetry.space_group_name_H-M   'P 1'
#
loop_
_entity.id
_entity.type
_entity.pdbx_description
1 polymer ?
#
loop_
_entity_poly.entity_id
_entity_poly.type
_entity_poly.pdbx_seq_one_letter_code
_entity_poly.pdbx_strand_id
1 'polypeptide(L)' 'MSRTVSARIPTKMHDELRERCNLIGESINDFIVACIDLGLHDSSDFDFGDELIDELEEQKSTS' A
#
# COMPACT_ATOMS: atom_id res chain seq x y z
N MET A 1 20.77 -1.06 14.77
CA MET A 1 21.34 -0.84 13.43
C MET A 1 20.19 -0.84 12.44
N SER A 2 19.85 0.28 11.80
CA SER A 2 18.92 0.22 10.67
C SER A 2 19.68 -0.34 9.46
N ARG A 3 19.08 -1.33 8.79
CA ARG A 3 19.58 -1.83 7.51
C ARG A 3 18.68 -1.24 6.43
N THR A 4 19.27 -0.57 5.45
CA THR A 4 18.52 -0.07 4.30
C THR A 4 18.47 -1.15 3.23
N VAL A 5 17.27 -1.44 2.73
CA VAL A 5 17.05 -2.30 1.56
C VAL A 5 16.62 -1.41 0.41
N SER A 6 17.20 -1.62 -0.77
CA SER A 6 16.78 -0.95 -2.00
C SER A 6 16.27 -1.98 -3.00
N ALA A 7 15.15 -1.67 -3.64
CA ALA A 7 14.56 -2.48 -4.69
C ALA A 7 14.10 -1.56 -5.83
N ARG A 8 14.10 -2.08 -7.05
CA ARG A 8 13.51 -1.39 -8.20
C ARG A 8 12.17 -2.05 -8.53
N ILE A 9 11.17 -1.23 -8.78
CA ILE A 9 9.85 -1.67 -9.22
C ILE A 9 9.48 -0.98 -10.53
N PRO A 10 8.63 -1.59 -11.38
CA PRO A 10 8.10 -0.93 -12.57
C PRO A 10 7.36 0.36 -12.21
N THR A 11 7.49 1.39 -13.04
CA THR A 11 6.86 2.70 -12.82
C THR A 11 5.36 2.61 -12.60
N LYS A 12 4.66 1.78 -13.39
CA LYS A 12 3.21 1.58 -13.25
C LYS A 12 2.84 1.08 -11.84
N MET A 13 3.57 0.10 -11.31
CA MET A 13 3.32 -0.42 -9.96
C MET A 13 3.66 0.61 -8.88
N HIS A 14 4.72 1.40 -9.10
CA HIS A 14 5.06 2.50 -8.20
C HIS A 14 3.93 3.54 -8.15
N ASP A 15 3.37 3.90 -9.29
CA ASP A 15 2.30 4.89 -9.38
C ASP A 15 1.02 4.39 -8.70
N GLU A 16 0.62 3.14 -8.94
CA GLU A 16 -0.51 2.48 -8.25
C GLU A 16 -0.31 2.45 -6.73
N LEU A 17 0.88 2.05 -6.27
CA LEU A 17 1.21 2.02 -4.84
C LEU A 17 1.16 3.42 -4.22
N ARG A 18 1.70 4.42 -4.93
CA ARG A 18 1.69 5.81 -4.47
C ARG A 18 0.26 6.34 -4.36
N GLU A 19 -0.60 6.08 -5.34
CA GLU A 19 -2.01 6.47 -5.29
C GLU A 19 -2.70 5.83 -4.08
N ARG A 20 -2.50 4.53 -3.85
CA ARG A 20 -3.03 3.84 -2.67
C ARG A 20 -2.55 4.46 -1.36
N CYS A 21 -1.25 4.69 -1.22
CA CYS A 21 -0.67 5.31 -0.02
C CYS A 21 -1.23 6.72 0.23
N ASN A 22 -1.44 7.50 -0.84
CA ASN A 22 -2.04 8.83 -0.74
C ASN A 22 -3.51 8.79 -0.27
N LEU A 23 -4.26 7.75 -0.63
CA LEU A 23 -5.65 7.58 -0.20
C LEU A 23 -5.76 7.32 1.30
N ILE A 24 -4.90 6.45 1.82
CA ILE A 24 -4.86 6.09 3.25
C ILE A 24 -4.12 7.12 4.11
N GLY A 25 -3.33 8.01 3.49
CA GLY A 25 -2.54 9.03 4.19
C GLY A 25 -1.23 8.51 4.77
N GLU A 26 -0.75 7.35 4.31
CA GLU A 26 0.44 6.68 4.82
C GLU A 26 1.62 6.80 3.85
N SER A 27 2.84 6.58 4.35
CA SER A 27 4.02 6.58 3.49
C SER A 27 4.21 5.24 2.78
N ILE A 28 4.84 5.26 1.59
CA ILE A 28 5.20 4.04 0.86
C ILE A 28 6.10 3.13 1.72
N ASN A 29 6.98 3.69 2.54
CA ASN A 29 7.84 2.89 3.40
C ASN A 29 7.05 2.15 4.47
N ASP A 30 6.10 2.82 5.13
CA ASP A 30 5.29 2.22 6.19
C ASP A 30 4.40 1.10 5.62
N PHE A 31 3.81 1.33 4.44
CA PHE A 31 3.06 0.31 3.70
C PHE A 31 3.91 -0.93 3.41
N ILE A 32 5.13 -0.75 2.89
CA ILE A 32 6.01 -1.88 2.52
C ILE A 32 6.49 -2.64 3.76
N VAL A 33 6.81 -1.93 4.86
CA VAL A 33 7.16 -2.57 6.13
C VAL A 33 5.99 -3.41 6.62
N ALA A 34 4.77 -2.87 6.59
CA ALA A 34 3.57 -3.58 6.97
C ALA A 34 3.28 -4.81 6.09
N CYS A 35 3.54 -4.74 4.77
CA CYS A 35 3.42 -5.90 3.89
C CYS A 35 4.42 -7.01 4.25
N ILE A 36 5.64 -6.63 4.64
CA ILE A 36 6.66 -7.60 5.08
C ILE A 36 6.20 -8.25 6.38
N ASP A 37 5.73 -7.46 7.34
CA ASP A 37 5.21 -7.97 8.62
C ASP A 37 4.01 -8.90 8.40
N LEU A 38 3.06 -8.51 7.54
CA LEU A 38 1.94 -9.35 7.14
C LEU A 38 2.40 -10.67 6.51
N GLY A 39 3.38 -10.64 5.60
CA GLY A 39 3.89 -11.85 4.96
C GLY A 39 4.72 -12.75 5.88
N LEU A 40 5.27 -12.22 6.98
CA LEU A 40 6.03 -13.00 7.97
C LEU A 40 5.14 -13.55 9.09
N HIS A 41 4.07 -12.85 9.42
CA HIS A 41 3.26 -13.12 10.61
C HIS A 41 1.80 -13.45 10.30
N ASP A 42 1.38 -13.42 9.03
CA ASP A 42 0.00 -13.57 8.56
C ASP A 42 -0.99 -12.56 9.20
N SER A 43 -0.46 -11.49 9.80
CA SER A 43 -1.24 -10.40 10.40
C SER A 43 -0.45 -9.10 10.38
N SER A 44 -1.15 -7.97 10.24
CA SER A 44 -0.60 -6.64 10.45
C SER A 44 -1.69 -5.73 11.02
N ASP A 45 -1.31 -4.82 11.91
CA ASP A 45 -2.20 -3.78 12.44
C ASP A 45 -2.35 -2.58 11.49
N PHE A 46 -1.61 -2.62 10.36
CA PHE A 46 -1.65 -1.57 9.35
C PHE A 46 -2.95 -1.62 8.55
N ASP A 47 -3.59 -0.47 8.38
CA ASP A 47 -4.75 -0.31 7.51
C ASP A 47 -4.29 -0.12 6.06
N PHE A 48 -4.49 -1.16 5.24
CA PHE A 48 -4.15 -1.11 3.82
C PHE A 48 -5.18 -0.34 2.98
N GLY A 49 -6.28 0.12 3.59
CA GLY A 49 -7.34 0.90 2.95
C GLY A 49 -8.17 0.11 1.96
N ASP A 50 -8.34 -1.20 2.17
CA ASP A 50 -9.12 -2.06 1.26
C ASP A 50 -10.57 -1.53 1.10
N GLU A 51 -11.21 -1.11 2.20
CA GLU A 51 -12.56 -0.53 2.16
C GLU A 51 -12.61 0.78 1.33
N LEU A 52 -11.63 1.67 1.48
CA LEU A 52 -11.55 2.92 0.73
C LEU A 52 -11.34 2.71 -0.77
N ILE A 53 -10.58 1.66 -1.13
CA ILE A 53 -10.31 1.31 -2.53
C ILE A 53 -11.58 0.75 -3.16
N ASP A 54 -12.28 -0.15 -2.46
CA ASP A 54 -13.53 -0.74 -2.93
C ASP A 54 -14.58 0.35 -3.20
N GLU A 55 -14.75 1.32 -2.30
CA GLU A 55 -15.65 2.47 -2.50
C GLU A 55 -15.30 3.32 -3.73
N LEU A 56 -14.00 3.53 -3.99
CA LEU A 56 -13.51 4.28 -5.15
C LEU A 56 -13.76 3.56 -6.47
N GLU A 57 -13.62 2.23 -6.48
CA GLU A 57 -13.91 1.41 -7.65
C GLU A 57 -15.42 1.39 -7.95
N GLU A 58 -16.27 1.30 -6.93
CA GLU A 58 -17.72 1.37 -7.08
C GLU A 58 -18.18 2.72 -7.66
N GLN A 59 -17.62 3.84 -7.19
CA GLN A 59 -17.95 5.18 -7.72
C GLN A 59 -17.54 5.35 -9.19
N LYS A 60 -16.38 4.80 -9.58
CA LYS A 60 -15.94 4.81 -10.99
C LYS A 60 -16.83 3.97 -11.90
N SER A 61 -17.45 2.91 -11.37
CA SER A 61 -18.34 2.04 -12.16
C SER A 61 -19.73 2.65 -12.43
N THR A 62 -20.12 3.67 -11.64
CA THR A 62 -21.44 4.31 -11.70
C THR A 62 -21.43 5.65 -12.48
N SER A 63 -20.27 6.08 -12.96
CA SER A 63 -20.06 7.32 -13.73
C SER A 63 -19.82 7.05 -15.20
#